data_AF-A0A7S0MD00-F1
#
_entry.id   AF-A0A7S0MD00-F1
#
_cell.length_a   1.000
_cell.length_b   1.000
_cell.length_c   1.000
_cell.angle_alpha   90.00
_cell.angle_beta   90.00
_cell.angle_gamma   90.00
#
_symmetry.space_group_name_H-M   'P 1'
#
loop_
_entity.id
_entity.type
_entity.pdbx_description
1 polymer ?
#
loop_
_entity_poly.entity_id
_entity_poly.type
_entity_poly.pdbx_seq_one_letter_code
_entity_poly.pdbx_strand_id
1 'polypeptide(L)'
;AKCVESADIWGLHRLADRPVAGFDVSAWNVFGRNRWSCREPEHVIRDLTSPFAALSIDWSDSDRPVPLSGQEVHSVPVTCNGDVHAVIFWYDLHLDVQGSIRVSTA
;
A
#
# COMPACT_ATOMS: atom_id res chain seq x y z
N ALA A 1 -4.27 -5.58 -1.70
CA ALA A 1 -3.12 -4.68 -1.94
C ALA A 1 -2.87 -4.54 -3.43
N LYS A 2 -2.25 -3.44 -3.86
CA LYS A 2 -1.84 -3.24 -5.26
C LYS A 2 -0.60 -2.35 -5.36
N CYS A 3 0.24 -2.61 -6.36
CA CYS A 3 1.39 -1.76 -6.65
C CYS A 3 0.96 -0.64 -7.59
N VAL A 4 1.39 0.59 -7.30
CA VAL A 4 0.96 1.78 -8.05
C VAL A 4 2.11 2.72 -8.37
N GLU A 5 1.91 3.47 -9.44
CA GLU A 5 2.66 4.67 -9.75
C GLU A 5 1.77 5.89 -9.43
N SER A 6 2.28 6.79 -8.59
CA SER A 6 1.66 8.09 -8.32
C SER A 6 2.72 9.10 -7.92
N ALA A 7 2.88 10.16 -8.72
CA ALA A 7 3.83 11.23 -8.40
C ALA A 7 3.41 12.01 -7.14
N ASP A 8 2.09 12.13 -6.90
CA ASP A 8 1.53 12.78 -5.73
C ASP A 8 1.93 12.03 -4.45
N ILE A 9 1.70 10.72 -4.43
CA ILE A 9 2.08 9.87 -3.28
C ILE A 9 3.60 9.89 -3.13
N TRP A 10 4.37 9.74 -4.21
CA TRP A 10 5.83 9.80 -4.17
C TRP A 10 6.35 11.11 -3.54
N GLY A 11 5.73 12.24 -3.87
CA GLY A 11 6.05 13.55 -3.31
C GLY A 11 5.73 13.71 -1.82
N LEU A 12 4.81 12.92 -1.25
CA LEU A 12 4.57 12.90 0.19
C LEU A 12 5.73 12.23 0.96
N HIS A 13 6.40 11.29 0.31
CA HIS A 13 7.50 10.53 0.91
C HIS A 13 8.85 11.23 0.78
N ARG A 14 9.02 12.05 -0.25
CA ARG A 14 10.33 12.53 -0.67
C ARG A 14 10.25 13.96 -1.22
N LEU A 15 11.18 14.80 -0.79
CA LEU A 15 11.45 16.09 -1.40
C LEU A 15 12.15 15.91 -2.74
N ALA A 16 11.89 16.84 -3.65
CA ALA A 16 12.47 16.79 -4.98
C ALA A 16 14.01 16.83 -4.94
N ASP A 17 14.65 16.11 -5.86
CA ASP A 17 16.11 16.11 -6.03
C ASP A 17 16.64 17.38 -6.73
N ARG A 18 15.83 18.45 -6.73
CA ARG A 18 16.15 19.75 -7.33
C ARG A 18 16.06 20.85 -6.27
N PRO A 19 16.76 21.98 -6.46
CA PRO A 19 16.67 23.09 -5.54
C PRO A 19 15.24 23.59 -5.37
N VAL A 20 14.81 23.79 -4.13
CA VAL A 20 13.54 24.40 -3.76
C VAL A 20 13.83 25.83 -3.32
N ALA A 21 13.30 26.81 -4.06
CA ALA A 21 13.60 28.23 -3.85
C ALA A 21 15.11 28.56 -3.81
N GLY A 22 15.92 27.83 -4.59
CA GLY A 22 17.37 28.01 -4.68
C GLY A 22 18.18 27.26 -3.61
N PHE A 23 17.53 26.57 -2.67
CA PHE A 23 18.19 25.76 -1.66
C PHE A 23 18.17 24.29 -2.04
N ASP A 24 19.31 23.62 -1.91
CA ASP A 24 19.36 22.16 -1.95
C ASP A 24 18.82 21.59 -0.65
N VAL A 25 17.68 20.91 -0.75
CA VAL A 25 16.98 20.27 0.38
C VAL A 25 16.99 18.75 0.27
N SER A 26 17.76 18.18 -0.67
CA SER A 26 17.79 16.73 -0.92
C SER A 26 18.21 15.93 0.32
N ALA A 27 19.12 16.48 1.15
CA ALA A 27 19.56 15.88 2.40
C ALA A 27 18.43 15.69 3.43
N TRP A 28 17.33 16.43 3.31
CA TRP A 28 16.18 16.34 4.22
C TRP A 28 15.29 15.14 3.91
N ASN A 29 15.56 14.39 2.83
CA ASN A 29 14.90 13.11 2.56
C ASN A 29 15.14 12.07 3.67
N VAL A 30 16.07 12.30 4.60
CA VAL A 30 16.18 11.56 5.87
C VAL A 30 14.89 11.60 6.71
N PHE A 31 14.06 12.63 6.54
CA PHE A 31 12.76 12.76 7.19
C PHE A 31 11.60 12.12 6.40
N GLY A 32 11.90 11.48 5.26
CA GLY A 32 10.93 10.72 4.50
C GLY A 32 10.29 9.64 5.36
N ARG A 33 8.98 9.50 5.27
CA ARG A 33 8.23 8.44 5.96
C ARG A 33 8.06 7.27 5.01
N ASN A 34 8.08 6.04 5.50
CA ASN A 34 7.86 4.85 4.64
C ASN A 34 6.40 4.37 4.62
N ARG A 35 5.52 5.01 5.40
CA ARG A 35 4.11 4.64 5.54
C ARG A 35 3.26 5.89 5.66
N TRP A 36 2.13 5.89 4.95
CA TRP A 36 1.09 6.91 5.07
C TRP A 36 -0.27 6.25 5.07
N SER A 37 -1.22 6.94 5.70
CA SER A 37 -2.63 6.72 5.46
C SER A 37 -3.07 7.77 4.45
N CYS A 38 -3.63 7.33 3.33
CA CYS A 38 -4.18 8.21 2.30
C CYS A 38 -5.57 7.69 1.92
N ARG A 39 -6.38 8.57 1.35
CA ARG A 39 -7.61 8.17 0.67
C ARG A 39 -7.27 8.06 -0.80
N GLU A 40 -7.39 6.85 -1.35
CA GLU A 40 -7.03 6.58 -2.74
C GLU A 40 -7.66 7.59 -3.73
N PRO A 41 -8.94 7.98 -3.60
CA PRO A 41 -9.57 8.91 -4.55
C PRO A 41 -9.01 10.34 -4.55
N GLU A 42 -8.18 10.70 -3.57
CA GLU A 42 -7.58 12.04 -3.44
C GLU A 42 -6.27 12.19 -4.22
N HIS A 43 -5.82 11.13 -4.91
CA HIS A 43 -4.54 11.10 -5.62
C HIS A 43 -4.69 10.58 -7.05
N VAL A 44 -3.84 11.08 -7.96
CA VAL A 44 -3.74 10.50 -9.30
C VAL A 44 -2.89 9.22 -9.21
N ILE A 45 -3.53 8.08 -9.49
CA ILE A 45 -2.95 6.75 -9.29
C ILE A 45 -3.07 5.94 -10.57
N ARG A 46 -1.97 5.27 -10.93
CA ARG A 46 -1.92 4.29 -12.01
C ARG A 46 -1.57 2.93 -11.46
N ASP A 47 -2.48 1.99 -11.63
CA ASP A 47 -2.29 0.61 -11.18
C ASP A 47 -1.25 -0.11 -12.05
N LEU A 48 -0.23 -0.67 -11.42
CA LEU A 48 0.82 -1.45 -12.08
C LEU A 48 0.59 -2.96 -11.95
N THR A 49 -0.31 -3.37 -11.06
CA THR A 49 -0.73 -4.76 -10.84
C THR A 49 -2.24 -4.80 -10.63
N SER A 50 -2.86 -5.95 -10.92
CA SER A 50 -4.18 -6.23 -10.36
C SER A 50 -4.11 -6.33 -8.82
N PRO A 51 -5.22 -6.06 -8.10
CA PRO A 51 -5.32 -6.34 -6.68
C PRO A 51 -4.94 -7.78 -6.31
N PHE A 52 -4.18 -7.95 -5.22
CA PHE A 52 -3.82 -9.25 -4.66
C PHE A 52 -3.98 -9.28 -3.14
N ALA A 53 -4.22 -10.47 -2.59
CA ALA A 53 -4.31 -10.71 -1.15
C ALA A 53 -2.90 -10.75 -0.55
N ALA A 54 -2.48 -9.66 0.08
CA ALA A 54 -1.14 -9.56 0.68
C ALA A 54 -1.03 -10.22 2.06
N LEU A 55 -2.17 -10.39 2.75
CA LEU A 55 -2.28 -11.05 4.04
C LEU A 55 -3.70 -11.60 4.16
N SER A 56 -3.83 -12.81 4.69
CA SER A 56 -5.11 -13.42 5.04
C SER A 56 -5.07 -13.88 6.48
N ILE A 57 -6.05 -13.45 7.28
CA ILE A 57 -6.16 -13.84 8.68
C ILE A 57 -7.49 -14.55 8.86
N ASP A 58 -7.42 -15.80 9.31
CA ASP A 58 -8.60 -16.56 9.71
C ASP A 58 -8.84 -16.36 11.20
N TRP A 59 -9.99 -15.76 11.52
CA TRP A 59 -10.43 -15.50 12.89
C TRP A 59 -11.43 -16.55 13.41
N SER A 60 -11.82 -17.51 12.56
CA SER A 60 -12.82 -18.53 12.90
C SER A 60 -12.26 -19.69 13.73
N ASP A 61 -10.94 -19.93 13.63
CA ASP A 61 -10.24 -20.98 14.37
C ASP A 61 -9.72 -20.44 15.72
N SER A 62 -10.47 -20.69 16.79
CA SER A 62 -10.07 -20.30 18.15
C SER A 62 -8.85 -21.06 18.67
N ASP A 63 -8.53 -22.22 18.08
CA ASP A 63 -7.43 -23.08 18.52
C ASP A 63 -6.11 -22.73 17.80
N ARG A 64 -6.19 -21.92 16.73
CA ARG A 64 -5.03 -21.45 15.97
C ARG A 64 -4.87 -19.93 16.09
N PRO A 65 -4.16 -19.45 17.13
CA PRO A 65 -3.93 -18.01 17.31
C PRO A 65 -3.17 -17.40 16.12
N VAL A 66 -3.60 -16.21 15.73
CA VAL A 66 -2.97 -15.44 14.65
C VAL A 66 -1.55 -15.05 15.07
N PRO A 67 -0.51 -15.42 14.31
CA PRO A 67 0.85 -15.08 14.65
C PRO A 67 1.06 -13.56 14.59
N LEU A 68 1.64 -12.99 15.65
CA LEU A 68 1.92 -11.55 15.77
C LEU A 68 3.07 -11.07 14.87
N SER A 69 3.85 -12.00 14.33
CA SER A 69 4.93 -11.75 13.39
C SER A 69 4.97 -12.86 12.33
N GLY A 70 5.28 -12.45 11.10
CA GLY A 70 5.35 -13.35 9.96
C GLY A 70 5.85 -12.60 8.74
N GLN A 71 6.34 -13.35 7.77
CA GLN A 71 6.74 -12.82 6.48
C GLN A 71 6.10 -13.67 5.39
N GLU A 72 5.31 -13.04 4.53
CA GLU A 72 4.81 -13.63 3.31
C GLU A 72 5.54 -12.99 2.12
N VAL A 73 5.94 -13.82 1.16
CA VAL A 73 6.59 -13.36 -0.07
C VAL A 73 5.64 -13.65 -1.23
N HIS A 74 5.30 -12.59 -1.97
CA HIS A 74 4.34 -12.64 -3.06
C HIS A 74 5.05 -12.36 -4.39
N SER A 75 4.83 -13.23 -5.39
CA SER A 75 5.22 -12.99 -6.78
C SER A 75 4.01 -12.45 -7.53
N VAL A 76 3.98 -11.14 -7.79
CA VAL A 76 2.81 -10.46 -8.37
C VAL A 76 3.07 -10.14 -9.85
N PRO A 77 2.21 -10.57 -10.78
CA PRO A 77 2.33 -10.20 -12.18
C PRO A 77 2.11 -8.71 -12.39
N VAL A 78 3.05 -8.07 -13.10
CA VAL A 78 2.92 -6.68 -13.54
C VAL A 78 1.95 -6.63 -14.72
N THR A 79 0.94 -5.77 -14.63
CA THR A 79 -0.07 -5.56 -15.68
C THR A 79 0.22 -4.33 -16.53
N CYS A 80 1.06 -3.40 -16.03
CA CYS A 80 1.44 -2.17 -16.73
C CYS A 80 2.88 -1.76 -16.40
N ASN A 81 3.63 -1.28 -17.40
CA ASN A 81 5.00 -0.78 -17.20
C ASN A 81 5.00 0.55 -16.43
N GLY A 82 5.91 0.73 -15.48
CA GLY A 82 6.04 1.97 -14.71
C GLY A 82 6.96 1.84 -13.52
N ASP A 83 7.08 2.93 -12.75
CA ASP A 83 7.86 2.97 -11.52
C ASP A 83 6.95 2.73 -10.30
N VAL A 84 7.30 1.75 -9.48
CA VAL A 84 6.55 1.46 -8.25
C VAL A 84 6.86 2.53 -7.21
N HIS A 85 5.94 3.49 -7.05
CA HIS A 85 6.05 4.53 -6.03
C HIS A 85 5.48 4.09 -4.68
N ALA A 86 4.45 3.25 -4.68
CA ALA A 86 3.81 2.77 -3.46
C ALA A 86 3.15 1.41 -3.63
N VAL A 87 2.92 0.74 -2.50
CA VAL A 87 2.00 -0.40 -2.38
C VAL A 87 0.83 0.04 -1.51
N ILE A 88 -0.37 0.08 -2.09
CA ILE A 88 -1.59 0.46 -1.38
C ILE A 88 -2.20 -0.80 -0.77
N PHE A 89 -2.56 -0.69 0.51
CA PHE A 89 -3.24 -1.74 1.26
C PHE A 89 -4.62 -1.24 1.70
N TRP A 90 -5.58 -2.13 1.61
CA TRP A 90 -6.90 -2.05 2.23
C TRP A 90 -7.19 -3.45 2.78
N TYR A 91 -8.26 -3.57 3.55
CA TYR A 91 -8.68 -4.87 4.05
C TYR A 91 -10.17 -5.09 3.80
N ASP A 92 -10.50 -6.37 3.74
CA ASP A 92 -11.85 -6.87 3.62
C ASP A 92 -12.13 -7.71 4.86
N LEU A 93 -13.19 -7.36 5.60
CA LEU A 93 -13.66 -8.11 6.74
C LEU A 93 -14.89 -8.91 6.33
N HIS A 94 -14.79 -10.23 6.38
CA HIS A 94 -15.92 -11.14 6.26
C HIS A 94 -16.53 -11.30 7.65
N LEU A 95 -17.79 -10.87 7.80
CA LEU A 95 -18.48 -10.81 9.10
C LEU A 95 -19.31 -12.06 9.39
N ASP A 96 -19.45 -12.95 8.42
CA ASP A 96 -20.15 -14.23 8.52
C ASP A 96 -19.31 -15.36 7.92
N VAL A 97 -19.57 -16.59 8.37
CA VAL A 97 -18.86 -17.80 7.91
C VAL A 97 -19.08 -18.06 6.41
N GLN A 98 -20.22 -17.63 5.88
CA GLN A 98 -20.56 -17.77 4.47
C GLN A 98 -19.87 -16.71 3.59
N GLY A 99 -19.25 -15.69 4.20
CA GLY A 99 -18.60 -14.57 3.52
C GLY A 99 -19.56 -13.66 2.75
N SER A 100 -20.86 -13.77 2.99
CA SER A 100 -21.89 -12.97 2.32
C SER A 100 -21.97 -11.55 2.83
N ILE A 101 -21.55 -11.32 4.08
CA ILE A 101 -21.47 -10.00 4.70
C ILE A 101 -20.00 -9.58 4.68
N ARG A 102 -19.67 -8.58 3.86
CA ARG A 102 -18.33 -8.04 3.72
C ARG A 102 -18.30 -6.53 3.96
N VAL A 103 -17.34 -6.09 4.77
CA VAL A 103 -16.97 -4.67 4.89
C VAL A 103 -15.61 -4.48 4.22
N SER A 104 -15.52 -3.52 3.30
CA SER A 104 -14.27 -3.17 2.61
C SER A 104 -13.86 -1.74 2.96
N THR A 105 -12.55 -1.51 3.06
CA THR A 105 -12.00 -0.15 3.18
C THR A 105 -11.39 0.39 1.88
N ALA A 106 -11.53 -0.35 0.78
CA ALA A 106 -11.20 0.16 -0.56
C ALA A 106 -12.25 1.19 -1.02
#